data_AF-A0A942EHX7-F1
#
_entry.id   AF-A0A942EHX7-F1
#
_cell.length_a   1.000
_cell.length_b   1.000
_cell.length_c   1.000
_cell.angle_alpha   90.00
_cell.angle_beta   90.00
_cell.angle_gamma   90.00
#
_symmetry.space_group_name_H-M   'P 1'
#
loop_
_entity.id
_entity.type
_entity.pdbx_description
1 polymer ?
#
loop_
_entity_poly.entity_id
_entity_poly.type
_entity_poly.pdbx_seq_one_letter_code
_entity_poly.pdbx_strand_id
1 'polypeptide(L)' 'MKSIVFVDLEVHATKHTVLDIGATNDRGSVLHSPSMRDLAKFLQGHDYLCGHNIMAHDLKYMKEALSQPRQG' A
#
# COMPACT_ATOMS: atom_id res chain seq x y z
N MET A 1 12.92 8.32 -14.55
CA MET A 1 12.59 6.97 -14.06
C MET A 1 11.16 6.96 -13.57
N LYS A 2 10.47 5.83 -13.71
CA LYS A 2 9.15 5.63 -13.14
C LYS A 2 9.29 5.31 -11.65
N SER A 3 8.46 5.90 -10.80
CA SER A 3 8.55 5.72 -9.34
C SER A 3 7.85 4.44 -8.90
N ILE A 4 8.39 3.76 -7.89
CA ILE A 4 7.88 2.48 -7.39
C ILE A 4 7.77 2.50 -5.86
N VAL A 5 6.69 1.93 -5.34
CA VAL A 5 6.49 1.65 -3.92
C VAL A 5 6.38 0.14 -3.71
N PHE A 6 7.13 -0.36 -2.74
CA PHE A 6 7.01 -1.72 -2.22
C PHE A 6 6.12 -1.70 -0.98
N VAL A 7 5.14 -2.58 -0.90
CA VAL A 7 4.18 -2.69 0.21
C VAL A 7 4.08 -4.14 0.65
N ASP A 8 3.92 -4.32 1.96
CA ASP A 8 3.58 -5.59 2.60
C ASP A 8 2.54 -5.30 3.71
N LEU A 9 1.47 -6.11 3.78
CA LEU A 9 0.43 -5.97 4.80
C LEU A 9 0.43 -7.17 5.74
N GLU A 10 0.43 -6.88 7.02
CA GLU A 10 0.10 -7.88 8.03
C GLU A 10 -1.41 -7.91 8.23
N VAL A 11 -2.01 -9.08 8.04
CA VAL A 11 -3.47 -9.25 8.08
C VAL A 11 -3.87 -10.36 9.04
N HIS A 12 -4.98 -10.15 9.74
CA HIS A 12 -5.51 -11.17 10.61
C HIS A 12 -6.07 -12.34 9.79
N ALA A 13 -5.50 -13.53 9.95
CA ALA A 13 -5.79 -14.72 9.13
C ALA A 13 -7.28 -15.06 8.98
N THR A 14 -8.08 -14.90 10.04
CA THR A 14 -9.51 -15.25 10.05
C THR A 14 -10.47 -14.07 9.99
N LYS A 15 -10.06 -12.88 10.45
CA LYS A 15 -10.93 -11.70 10.53
C LYS A 15 -10.87 -10.83 9.28
N HIS A 16 -9.90 -11.10 8.38
CA HIS A 16 -9.68 -10.32 7.16
C HIS A 16 -9.51 -8.82 7.44
N THR A 17 -8.90 -8.47 8.57
CA THR A 17 -8.59 -7.09 8.96
C THR A 17 -7.10 -6.84 8.82
N VAL A 18 -6.73 -5.68 8.28
CA VAL A 18 -5.33 -5.21 8.28
C VAL A 18 -4.91 -4.87 9.70
N LEU A 19 -3.79 -5.40 10.14
CA LEU A 19 -3.19 -5.16 11.46
C LEU A 19 -2.07 -4.14 11.37
N ASP A 20 -1.26 -4.22 10.31
CA ASP A 20 -0.15 -3.30 10.08
C ASP A 20 0.18 -3.19 8.58
N ILE A 21 0.86 -2.10 8.22
CA ILE A 21 1.23 -1.75 6.84
C ILE A 21 2.68 -1.30 6.84
N GLY A 22 3.52 -2.03 6.12
CA GLY A 22 4.87 -1.61 5.77
C GLY A 22 4.92 -1.12 4.32
N ALA A 23 5.54 0.03 4.08
CA ALA A 23 5.86 0.46 2.72
C ALA A 23 7.18 1.20 2.61
N THR A 24 7.85 1.08 1.46
CA THR A 24 9.01 1.90 1.11
C THR A 24 9.03 2.24 -0.37
N ASN A 25 9.58 3.41 -0.75
CA ASN A 25 9.72 3.80 -2.14
C ASN A 25 11.18 3.76 -2.61
N ASP A 26 11.38 3.97 -3.91
CA ASP A 26 12.68 4.07 -4.58
C ASP A 26 13.58 5.21 -4.09
N ARG A 27 13.08 6.05 -3.19
CA ARG A 27 13.82 7.18 -2.58
C ARG A 27 14.16 6.95 -1.11
N GLY A 28 13.84 5.77 -0.56
CA GLY A 28 14.13 5.42 0.83
C GLY A 28 13.15 6.01 1.85
N SER A 29 12.03 6.61 1.42
CA SER A 29 10.94 6.94 2.33
C SER A 29 10.32 5.64 2.86
N VAL A 30 9.87 5.65 4.11
CA VAL A 30 9.27 4.49 4.78
C VAL A 30 7.94 4.89 5.41
N LEU A 31 6.96 4.00 5.33
CA LEU A 31 5.71 4.02 6.06
C LEU A 31 5.64 2.77 6.94
N HIS A 32 5.26 2.95 8.20
CA HIS A 32 4.86 1.89 9.13
C HIS A 32 3.65 2.43 9.88
N SER A 33 2.45 1.92 9.57
CA SER A 33 1.20 2.43 10.13
C SER A 33 0.07 1.41 9.96
N PRO A 34 -0.86 1.26 10.92
CA PRO A 34 -2.08 0.48 10.70
C PRO A 34 -3.12 1.20 9.81
N SER A 35 -2.85 2.44 9.37
CA SER A 35 -3.83 3.30 8.72
C SER A 35 -3.83 3.18 7.19
N MET A 36 -4.92 2.66 6.63
CA MET A 36 -5.13 2.61 5.18
C MET A 36 -5.17 4.00 4.53
N ARG A 37 -5.56 5.03 5.30
CA ARG A 37 -5.51 6.43 4.85
C ARG A 37 -4.09 6.94 4.69
N ASP A 38 -3.18 6.54 5.58
CA ASP A 38 -1.77 6.92 5.49
C ASP A 38 -1.10 6.22 4.31
N LEU A 39 -1.43 4.95 4.07
CA LEU A 39 -1.02 4.24 2.87
C LEU A 39 -1.50 4.94 1.60
N ALA A 40 -2.79 5.30 1.52
CA ALA A 40 -3.33 6.01 0.35
C ALA A 40 -2.56 7.30 0.05
N LYS A 41 -2.24 8.10 1.08
CA LYS A 41 -1.42 9.31 0.94
C LYS A 41 0.01 8.99 0.51
N PHE A 42 0.63 7.96 1.08
CA PHE A 42 1.99 7.56 0.75
C PHE A 42 2.13 7.10 -0.72
N LEU A 43 1.11 6.45 -1.26
CA LEU A 43 1.07 5.98 -2.64
C LEU A 43 0.82 7.10 -3.67
N GLN A 44 0.37 8.29 -3.24
CA GLN A 44 0.10 9.39 -4.17
C GLN A 44 1.38 9.79 -4.93
N GLY A 45 1.23 10.03 -6.23
CA GLY A 45 2.34 10.43 -7.11
C GLY A 45 3.31 9.32 -7.49
N HIS A 46 3.05 8.06 -7.12
CA HIS A 46 3.87 6.93 -7.53
C HIS A 46 3.28 6.18 -8.74
N ASP A 47 4.14 5.76 -9.68
CA ASP A 47 3.70 5.10 -10.92
C ASP A 47 3.36 3.61 -10.69
N TYR A 48 4.13 2.93 -9.84
CA TYR A 48 4.04 1.49 -9.63
C TYR A 48 3.93 1.12 -8.16
N LEU A 49 3.20 0.04 -7.93
CA LEU A 49 3.05 -0.62 -6.64
C LEU A 49 3.52 -2.08 -6.77
N CYS A 50 4.34 -2.54 -5.84
CA CYS A 50 4.95 -3.87 -5.83
C CYS A 50 4.89 -4.48 -4.43
N GLY A 51 4.92 -5.81 -4.35
CA GLY A 51 4.87 -6.58 -3.12
C GLY A 51 4.92 -8.08 -3.43
N HIS A 52 5.23 -8.90 -2.44
CA HIS A 52 5.24 -10.34 -2.63
C HIS A 52 3.80 -10.86 -2.71
N ASN A 53 3.44 -11.54 -3.81
CA ASN A 53 2.08 -12.05 -4.01
C ASN A 53 0.96 -10.97 -3.92
N ILE A 54 1.30 -9.72 -4.26
CA ILE A 54 0.45 -8.55 -3.99
C ILE A 54 -0.96 -8.62 -4.58
N MET A 55 -1.10 -9.25 -5.75
CA MET A 55 -2.39 -9.44 -6.42
C MET A 55 -3.34 -10.34 -5.62
N ALA A 56 -2.82 -11.39 -4.99
CA ALA A 56 -3.62 -12.36 -4.25
C ALA A 56 -3.69 -12.06 -2.74
N HIS A 57 -2.74 -11.31 -2.20
CA HIS A 57 -2.63 -11.00 -0.78
C HIS A 57 -3.05 -9.57 -0.42
N ASP A 58 -2.31 -8.55 -0.83
CA ASP A 58 -2.49 -7.21 -0.27
C ASP A 58 -3.58 -6.41 -0.97
N LEU A 59 -3.68 -6.54 -2.30
CA LEU A 59 -4.57 -5.72 -3.12
C LEU A 59 -6.06 -5.88 -2.77
N LYS A 60 -6.46 -7.03 -2.23
CA LYS A 60 -7.84 -7.25 -1.73
C LYS A 60 -8.21 -6.32 -0.57
N TYR A 61 -7.24 -5.84 0.20
CA TYR A 61 -7.44 -4.92 1.32
C TYR A 61 -7.20 -3.46 0.94
N MET A 62 -6.42 -3.20 -0.13
CA MET A 62 -6.04 -1.85 -0.55
C MET A 62 -6.99 -1.19 -1.54
N LYS A 63 -8.08 -1.86 -1.96
CA LYS A 63 -9.00 -1.34 -2.98
C LYS A 63 -9.47 0.10 -2.69
N GLU A 64 -9.81 0.40 -1.45
CA GLU A 64 -10.25 1.74 -1.05
C GLU A 64 -9.13 2.79 -1.14
N ALA A 65 -7.91 2.43 -0.74
CA ALA A 65 -6.75 3.33 -0.86
C ALA A 65 -6.38 3.64 -2.31
N LEU A 66 -6.61 2.69 -3.22
CA LEU A 66 -6.30 2.82 -4.65
C LEU A 66 -7.41 3.48 -5.46
N SER A 67 -8.63 3.53 -4.94
CA SER A 67 -9.80 4.10 -5.64
C SER A 67 -9.91 5.62 -5.47
N GLN A 68 -9.02 6.26 -4.71
CA GLN A 68 -8.99 7.72 -4.57
C GLN A 68 -8.68 8.35 -5.94
N PRO A 69 -9.52 9.26 -6.46
CA PRO A 69 -9.26 9.91 -7.74
C PRO A 69 -7.92 10.63 -7.67
N ARG A 70 -7.09 10.45 -8.71
CA ARG A 70 -5.92 11.31 -8.91
C ARG A 70 -6.46 12.73 -9.04
N GLN A 71 -6.22 13.58 -8.04
CA GLN A 71 -6.41 15.02 -8.22
C GLN A 71 -5.36 15.45 -9.24
N GLY A 72 -5.85 15.78 -10.44
CA GLY A 72 -5.06 16.32 -11.54
C GLY A 72 -4.72 17.78 -11.33
#